data_AF-A0A2A7MQJ7-F1
#
_entry.id   AF-A0A2A7MQJ7-F1
#
_cell.length_a   1.000
_cell.length_b   1.000
_cell.length_c   1.000
_cell.angle_alpha   90.00
_cell.angle_beta   90.00
_cell.angle_gamma   90.00
#
_symmetry.space_group_name_H-M   'P 1'
#
loop_
_entity.id
_entity.type
_entity.pdbx_description
1 polymer ?
#
loop_
_entity_poly.entity_id
_entity_poly.type
_entity_poly.pdbx_seq_one_letter_code
_entity_poly.pdbx_strand_id
1 'polypeptide(L)'
;MSAHVARSVVGIEMMAGEECDAIVAAVRQDVPDASVVQMPGMVLLDVPDRMVIHASAVSDYLGRDWDTRDLNQVVSAYRGYFTRWDDEQVVLSWDADDQGDEPRV
;
A
#
# COMPACT_ATOMS: atom_id res chain seq x y z
N MET A 1 18.31 -13.18 15.52
CA MET A 1 18.64 -11.74 15.55
C MET A 1 17.85 -11.10 14.44
N SER A 2 16.65 -10.60 14.71
CA SER A 2 15.96 -9.74 13.72
C SER A 2 16.74 -8.43 13.67
N ALA A 3 17.32 -8.15 12.52
CA ALA A 3 17.88 -6.85 12.26
C ALA A 3 16.70 -5.89 12.09
N HIS A 4 16.48 -5.00 13.06
CA HIS A 4 15.61 -3.85 12.83
C HIS A 4 16.25 -3.05 11.70
N VAL A 5 15.67 -3.16 10.50
CA VAL A 5 16.04 -2.31 9.37
C VAL A 5 15.70 -0.87 9.79
N ALA A 6 16.69 0.01 9.73
CA ALA A 6 16.51 1.43 10.01
C ALA A 6 15.35 1.97 9.16
N ARG A 7 14.58 2.93 9.72
CA ARG A 7 13.35 3.47 9.14
C ARG A 7 13.43 3.59 7.61
N SER A 8 12.79 2.67 6.88
CA SER A 8 13.00 2.49 5.44
C SER A 8 11.71 2.75 4.70
N VAL A 9 11.75 3.59 3.67
CA VAL A 9 10.57 3.92 2.87
C VAL A 9 10.20 2.72 2.02
N VAL A 10 8.94 2.31 2.08
CA VAL A 10 8.33 1.40 1.10
C VAL A 10 7.39 2.20 0.21
N GLY A 11 7.18 1.72 -1.01
CA GLY A 11 6.38 2.48 -1.96
C GLY A 11 5.83 1.65 -3.09
N ILE A 12 4.76 2.17 -3.68
CA ILE A 12 4.12 1.61 -4.85
C ILE A 12 3.92 2.71 -5.90
N GLU A 13 4.14 2.35 -7.16
CA GLU A 13 3.86 3.19 -8.31
C GLU A 13 2.65 2.60 -9.02
N MET A 14 1.66 3.43 -9.28
CA MET A 14 0.37 3.00 -9.84
C MET A 14 -0.02 3.88 -11.03
N MET A 15 -0.62 3.26 -12.05
CA MET A 15 -1.31 3.97 -13.12
C MET A 15 -2.46 4.81 -12.52
N ALA A 16 -2.55 6.08 -12.90
CA ALA A 16 -3.58 6.99 -12.38
C ALA A 16 -4.99 6.55 -12.83
N GLY A 17 -5.96 6.66 -11.92
CA GLY A 17 -7.34 6.25 -12.13
C GLY A 17 -8.08 6.13 -10.80
N GLU A 18 -9.38 5.83 -10.85
CA GLU A 18 -10.25 5.77 -9.68
C GLU A 18 -9.77 4.77 -8.61
N GLU A 19 -9.30 3.59 -9.04
CA GLU A 19 -8.75 2.58 -8.13
C GLU A 19 -7.48 3.08 -7.43
N CYS A 20 -6.59 3.77 -8.15
CA CYS A 20 -5.41 4.40 -7.57
C CYS A 20 -5.80 5.46 -6.54
N ASP A 21 -6.79 6.31 -6.85
CA ASP A 21 -7.27 7.34 -5.93
C ASP A 21 -7.85 6.73 -4.64
N ALA A 22 -8.62 5.64 -4.78
CA ALA A 22 -9.16 4.90 -3.64
C ALA A 22 -8.07 4.24 -2.78
N ILE A 23 -7.06 3.62 -3.41
CA ILE A 23 -5.90 3.03 -2.70
C ILE A 23 -5.13 4.12 -1.94
N VAL A 24 -4.88 5.28 -2.56
CA VAL A 24 -4.20 6.40 -1.90
C VAL A 24 -5.00 6.90 -0.69
N ALA A 25 -6.33 7.02 -0.82
CA ALA A 25 -7.20 7.44 0.27
C ALA A 25 -7.20 6.43 1.43
N ALA A 26 -7.31 5.14 1.12
CA ALA A 26 -7.27 4.05 2.09
C ALA A 26 -5.93 4.04 2.88
N VAL A 27 -4.79 4.12 2.18
CA VAL A 27 -3.47 4.15 2.85
C VAL A 27 -3.31 5.40 3.71
N ARG A 28 -3.84 6.54 3.28
CA ARG A 28 -3.77 7.80 4.05
C ARG A 28 -4.65 7.80 5.31
N GLN A 29 -5.64 6.92 5.39
CA GLN A 29 -6.41 6.75 6.61
C GLN A 29 -5.51 6.27 7.76
N ASP A 30 -4.58 5.35 7.48
CA ASP A 30 -3.65 4.79 8.48
C ASP A 30 -2.34 5.58 8.57
N VAL A 31 -1.93 6.21 7.47
CA VAL A 31 -0.71 7.03 7.38
C VAL A 31 -1.07 8.40 6.80
N PRO A 32 -1.62 9.34 7.60
CA PRO A 32 -2.04 10.66 7.11
C PRO A 32 -0.95 11.44 6.38
N ASP A 33 0.31 11.24 6.80
CA ASP A 33 1.49 11.89 6.23
C ASP A 33 2.12 11.10 5.05
N ALA A 34 1.40 10.13 4.46
CA ALA A 34 1.88 9.40 3.29
C ALA A 34 2.25 10.36 2.15
N SER A 35 3.45 10.17 1.60
CA SER A 35 3.96 10.97 0.50
C SER A 35 3.30 10.52 -0.79
N VAL A 36 2.63 11.45 -1.47
CA VAL A 36 1.93 11.19 -2.73
C VAL A 36 2.44 12.16 -3.77
N VAL A 37 3.02 11.63 -4.85
CA VAL A 37 3.48 12.41 -5.99
C VAL A 37 2.61 12.08 -7.20
N GLN A 38 1.89 13.10 -7.66
CA GLN A 38 1.05 13.02 -8.84
C GLN A 38 1.88 13.33 -10.09
N MET A 39 1.90 12.42 -11.06
CA MET A 39 2.57 12.58 -12.35
C MET A 39 1.55 12.37 -13.49
N PRO A 40 1.86 12.81 -14.73
CA PRO A 40 0.98 12.54 -15.87
C PRO A 40 0.75 11.04 -16.07
N GLY A 41 -0.46 10.55 -15.74
CA GLY A 41 -0.87 9.15 -15.89
C GLY A 41 -0.39 8.18 -14.82
N MET A 42 0.28 8.66 -13.75
CA MET A 42 0.85 7.80 -12.71
C MET A 42 0.87 8.51 -11.36
N VAL A 43 0.77 7.73 -10.28
CA VAL A 43 0.90 8.18 -8.90
C VAL A 43 1.97 7.36 -8.19
N LEU A 44 2.86 8.04 -7.48
CA LEU A 44 3.82 7.42 -6.56
C LEU A 44 3.28 7.61 -5.14
N LEU A 45 3.13 6.51 -4.42
CA LEU A 45 2.71 6.49 -3.02
C LEU A 45 3.82 5.87 -2.19
N ASP A 46 4.38 6.64 -1.27
CA ASP A 46 5.45 6.24 -0.36
C ASP A 46 5.01 6.40 1.09
N VAL A 47 5.32 5.40 1.92
CA VAL A 47 5.08 5.43 3.36
C VAL A 47 6.31 4.94 4.13
N PRO A 48 6.51 5.39 5.38
CA PRO A 48 7.57 4.86 6.22
C PRO A 48 7.29 3.41 6.61
N ASP A 49 8.31 2.57 6.52
CA ASP A 49 8.45 1.22 7.09
C ASP A 49 7.55 0.14 6.48
N ARG A 50 6.23 0.36 6.50
CA ARG A 50 5.22 -0.61 6.05
C ARG A 50 4.06 0.08 5.36
N MET A 51 3.56 -0.48 4.27
CA MET A 51 2.28 -0.13 3.65
C MET A 51 1.31 -1.28 3.87
N VAL A 52 0.12 -0.98 4.38
CA VAL A 52 -1.00 -1.94 4.42
C VAL A 52 -2.12 -1.34 3.58
N ILE A 53 -2.62 -2.13 2.63
CA ILE A 53 -3.75 -1.77 1.77
C ILE A 53 -4.88 -2.72 2.13
N HIS A 54 -5.85 -2.23 2.89
CA HIS A 54 -7.03 -3.01 3.31
C HIS A 54 -8.09 -3.01 2.21
N ALA A 55 -8.53 -4.19 1.78
CA ALA A 55 -9.52 -4.33 0.72
C ALA A 55 -10.86 -3.64 1.07
N SER A 56 -11.27 -3.72 2.34
CA SER A 56 -12.46 -3.04 2.86
C SER A 56 -12.37 -1.52 2.73
N ALA A 57 -11.26 -0.92 3.15
CA ALA A 57 -11.05 0.53 3.06
C ALA A 57 -11.02 0.99 1.59
N VAL A 58 -10.34 0.26 0.71
CA VAL A 58 -10.34 0.58 -0.73
C VAL A 58 -11.76 0.50 -1.29
N SER A 59 -12.52 -0.55 -0.94
CA SER A 59 -13.91 -0.71 -1.39
C SER A 59 -14.82 0.45 -0.94
N ASP A 60 -14.66 0.90 0.30
CA ASP A 60 -15.40 2.04 0.85
C ASP A 60 -15.12 3.34 0.08
N TYR A 61 -13.84 3.62 -0.22
CA TYR A 61 -13.44 4.79 -1.00
C TYR A 61 -13.80 4.68 -2.49
N LEU A 62 -13.78 3.47 -3.04
CA LEU A 62 -14.11 3.20 -4.45
C LEU A 62 -15.64 3.16 -4.68
N GLY A 63 -16.45 2.92 -3.65
CA GLY A 63 -17.90 2.82 -3.75
C GLY A 63 -18.39 1.52 -4.40
N ARG A 64 -17.53 0.50 -4.50
CA ARG A 64 -17.83 -0.86 -4.97
C ARG A 64 -16.81 -1.84 -4.38
N ASP A 65 -17.15 -3.13 -4.39
CA ASP A 65 -16.24 -4.19 -3.97
C ASP A 65 -14.94 -4.12 -4.79
N TRP A 66 -13.82 -4.16 -4.08
CA TRP A 66 -12.48 -4.21 -4.64
C TRP A 66 -11.76 -5.46 -4.15
N ASP A 67 -11.22 -6.26 -5.07
CA ASP A 67 -10.46 -7.46 -4.75
C ASP A 67 -8.95 -7.13 -4.75
N THR A 68 -8.20 -7.62 -3.77
CA THR A 68 -6.76 -7.32 -3.68
C THR A 68 -5.98 -7.72 -4.92
N ARG A 69 -6.45 -8.71 -5.69
CA ARG A 69 -5.84 -9.13 -6.96
C ARG A 69 -5.93 -8.05 -8.04
N ASP A 70 -6.89 -7.14 -7.93
CA ASP A 70 -7.07 -6.00 -8.85
C ASP A 70 -5.92 -4.99 -8.75
N LEU A 71 -5.13 -5.02 -7.67
CA LEU A 71 -3.88 -4.25 -7.57
C LEU A 71 -2.93 -4.53 -8.75
N ASN A 72 -2.93 -5.74 -9.31
CA ASN A 72 -2.13 -6.10 -10.49
C ASN A 72 -2.49 -5.29 -11.75
N GLN A 73 -3.70 -4.73 -11.83
CA GLN A 73 -4.14 -3.94 -12.99
C GLN A 73 -3.54 -2.53 -13.00
N VAL A 74 -3.20 -2.01 -11.81
CA VAL A 74 -2.77 -0.62 -11.64
C VAL A 74 -1.29 -0.50 -11.27
N VAL A 75 -0.69 -1.50 -10.62
CA VAL A 75 0.72 -1.42 -10.18
C VAL A 75 1.69 -1.47 -11.36
N SER A 76 2.62 -0.52 -11.42
CA SER A 76 3.70 -0.49 -12.41
C SER A 76 5.05 -0.88 -11.81
N ALA A 77 5.32 -0.47 -10.57
CA ALA A 77 6.55 -0.78 -9.84
C ALA A 77 6.32 -0.69 -8.33
N TYR A 78 7.23 -1.27 -7.55
CA TYR A 78 7.18 -1.20 -6.08
C TYR A 78 8.58 -1.25 -5.46
N ARG A 79 8.68 -0.76 -4.23
CA ARG A 79 9.89 -0.74 -3.38
C ARG A 79 9.54 -1.38 -2.04
N GLY A 80 10.17 -2.52 -1.75
CA GLY A 80 9.84 -3.39 -0.62
C GLY A 80 9.46 -4.79 -1.10
N TYR A 81 9.11 -5.66 -0.17
CA TYR A 81 8.57 -6.99 -0.47
C TYR A 81 7.07 -6.99 -0.22
N PHE A 82 6.32 -7.63 -1.11
CA PHE A 82 4.96 -8.06 -0.78
C PHE A 82 5.07 -9.21 0.21
N THR A 83 4.90 -8.92 1.49
CA THR A 83 5.06 -9.89 2.59
C THR A 83 3.77 -10.62 2.90
N ARG A 84 2.64 -10.00 2.54
CA ARG A 84 1.30 -10.59 2.57
C ARG A 84 0.49 -10.09 1.37
N TRP A 85 -0.27 -11.01 0.77
CA TRP A 85 -1.25 -10.70 -0.26
C TRP A 85 -2.33 -11.79 -0.22
N ASP A 86 -3.46 -11.48 0.39
CA ASP A 86 -4.64 -12.36 0.48
C ASP A 86 -5.91 -11.57 0.17
N ASP A 87 -7.08 -12.15 0.43
CA ASP A 87 -8.37 -11.54 0.11
C ASP A 87 -8.72 -10.32 1.01
N GLU A 88 -8.00 -10.10 2.13
CA GLU A 88 -8.28 -9.03 3.09
C GLU A 88 -7.35 -7.83 2.90
N GLN A 89 -6.07 -8.08 2.65
CA GLN A 89 -5.07 -7.01 2.57
C GLN A 89 -3.83 -7.35 1.74
N VAL A 90 -3.16 -6.28 1.30
CA VAL A 90 -1.81 -6.34 0.72
C VAL A 90 -0.85 -5.59 1.63
N VAL A 91 0.31 -6.20 1.93
CA VAL A 91 1.33 -5.62 2.81
C VAL A 91 2.65 -5.50 2.05
N LEU A 92 3.22 -4.29 2.05
CA LEU A 92 4.60 -4.05 1.63
C LEU A 92 5.47 -3.73 2.84
N SER A 93 6.55 -4.47 3.02
CA SER A 93 7.55 -4.23 4.08
C SER A 93 8.94 -4.65 3.61
N TRP A 94 9.97 -4.10 4.25
CA TRP A 94 11.35 -4.59 4.10
C TRP A 94 11.65 -5.78 5.02
N ASP A 95 10.83 -6.01 6.04
CA ASP A 95 10.90 -7.17 6.93
C ASP A 95 10.01 -8.29 6.38
N ALA A 96 10.62 -9.40 5.95
CA ALA A 96 9.90 -10.52 5.32
C ALA A 96 8.89 -11.20 6.25
N ASP A 97 9.05 -11.06 7.57
CA ASP A 97 8.15 -11.66 8.56
C ASP A 97 6.97 -10.74 8.92
N ASP A 98 6.96 -9.50 8.44
CA ASP A 98 5.93 -8.50 8.75
C ASP A 98 4.64 -8.74 7.96
N GLN A 99 3.63 -9.28 8.64
CA GLN A 99 2.32 -9.61 8.08
C GLN A 99 1.30 -8.46 8.17
N GLY A 100 1.69 -7.31 8.74
CA GLY A 100 0.81 -6.14 8.91
C GLY A 100 -0.30 -6.29 9.95
N ASP A 101 -0.34 -7.39 10.72
CA ASP A 101 -1.37 -7.65 11.73
C ASP A 101 -1.19 -6.84 13.03
N GLU A 102 0.06 -6.59 13.40
CA GLU A 102 0.37 -5.90 14.65
C GLU A 102 0.40 -4.37 14.45
N PRO A 103 -0.27 -3.60 15.33
CA PRO A 103 -0.19 -2.15 15.32
C PRO A 103 1.26 -1.70 15.58
N ARG A 104 1.65 -0.58 14.97
CA ARG A 104 2.99 0.00 15.16
C ARG A 104 3.20 0.37 16.64
N VAL A 105 4.35 -0.04 17.20
CA VAL A 105 4.84 0.40 18.53
C VAL A 105 5.63 1.70 18.40
#